data_AF-A0A2V9Q616-F1
#
_entry.id   AF-A0A2V9Q616-F1
#
_cell.length_a   1.000
_cell.length_b   1.000
_cell.length_c   1.000
_cell.angle_alpha   90.00
_cell.angle_beta   90.00
_cell.angle_gamma   90.00
#
_symmetry.space_group_name_H-M   'P 1'
#
loop_
_entity.id
_entity.type
_entity.pdbx_description
1 polymer ?
#
loop_
_entity_poly.entity_id
_entity_poly.type
_entity_poly.pdbx_seq_one_letter_code
_entity_poly.pdbx_strand_id
1 'polypeptide(L)'
;MLPASFISLAALPVTLNGKLDRKALPSAGKSVEVLRKHVAPRNDTERKLINIWQEVLGIPSISVDDNFFDVGGNSLLAVRLFTRIEKTFHIKLPLATLIEAQTVEQLAGVLSENVRRSWSPLVEMQPKGSRPPFFCVHGASGNVLIYRDLSRHLGPDQPFYGL
;
A
#
# COMPACT_ATOMS: atom_id res chain seq x y z
N MET A 1 6.93 -3.37 21.38
CA MET A 1 8.25 -2.75 21.17
C MET A 1 9.18 -3.82 20.60
N LEU A 2 9.76 -3.61 19.43
CA LEU A 2 10.78 -4.49 18.84
C LEU A 2 12.15 -3.82 18.99
N PRO A 3 13.19 -4.51 19.52
CA PRO A 3 14.53 -3.95 19.63
C PRO A 3 15.17 -3.71 18.27
N ALA A 4 15.83 -2.56 18.07
CA ALA A 4 16.51 -2.22 16.82
C ALA A 4 17.85 -2.96 16.61
N SER A 5 18.39 -3.58 17.66
CA SER A 5 19.61 -4.39 17.58
C SER A 5 19.65 -5.43 18.69
N PHE A 6 20.34 -6.53 18.43
CA PHE A 6 20.63 -7.57 19.40
C PHE A 6 22.15 -7.80 19.41
N ILE A 7 22.75 -7.79 20.61
CA ILE A 7 24.17 -8.08 20.80
C ILE A 7 24.27 -9.26 21.74
N SER A 8 24.91 -10.33 21.29
CA SER A 8 25.19 -11.49 22.14
C SER A 8 26.40 -11.20 23.02
N LEU A 9 26.27 -11.45 24.32
CA LEU A 9 27.33 -11.29 25.32
C LEU A 9 27.51 -12.62 26.04
N ALA A 10 28.76 -13.03 26.24
CA ALA A 10 29.07 -14.22 27.04
C ALA A 10 28.69 -14.02 28.53
N ALA A 11 28.79 -12.78 29.04
CA ALA A 11 28.39 -12.42 30.39
C ALA A 11 27.97 -10.94 30.46
N LEU A 12 27.06 -10.61 31.38
CA LEU A 12 26.65 -9.22 31.63
C LEU A 12 27.70 -8.51 32.50
N PRO A 13 28.16 -7.31 32.11
CA PRO A 13 29.07 -6.54 32.94
C PRO A 13 28.35 -6.06 34.20
N VAL A 14 28.95 -6.30 35.36
CA VAL A 14 28.41 -5.88 36.65
C VAL A 14 29.41 -5.00 37.39
N THR A 15 28.90 -4.03 38.13
CA THR A 15 29.64 -3.22 39.10
C THR A 15 30.15 -4.08 40.26
N LEU A 16 31.07 -3.55 41.05
CA LEU A 16 31.57 -4.19 42.29
C LEU A 16 30.46 -4.64 43.27
N ASN A 17 29.30 -3.98 43.23
CA ASN A 17 28.14 -4.32 44.06
C ASN A 17 27.16 -5.30 43.37
N GLY A 18 27.57 -5.94 42.27
CA GLY A 18 26.75 -6.93 41.54
C GLY A 18 25.61 -6.35 40.69
N LYS A 19 25.47 -5.02 40.61
CA LYS A 19 24.46 -4.37 39.74
C LYS A 19 24.98 -4.27 38.31
N LEU A 20 24.10 -4.39 37.32
CA LEU A 20 24.42 -4.20 35.90
C LEU A 20 25.15 -2.87 35.65
N ASP A 21 26.34 -2.94 35.09
CA ASP A 21 27.08 -1.76 34.63
C ASP A 21 26.67 -1.40 33.20
N ARG A 22 25.68 -0.51 33.09
CA ARG A 22 25.18 -0.04 31.80
C ARG A 22 26.21 0.71 30.97
N LYS A 23 27.24 1.30 31.58
CA LYS A 23 28.28 2.04 30.85
C LYS A 23 29.31 1.10 30.21
N ALA A 24 29.48 -0.08 30.80
CA ALA A 24 30.35 -1.14 30.29
C ALA A 24 29.67 -2.03 29.24
N LEU A 25 28.36 -1.87 29.01
CA LEU A 25 27.69 -2.54 27.89
C LEU A 25 28.32 -2.03 26.58
N PRO A 26 28.72 -2.93 25.66
CA PRO A 26 29.18 -2.51 24.35
C PRO A 26 28.08 -1.72 23.67
N SER A 27 28.45 -0.61 23.02
CA SER A 27 27.50 0.06 22.16
C SER A 27 27.08 -0.93 21.07
N ALA A 28 25.81 -0.94 20.72
CA ALA A 28 25.42 -1.39 19.40
C ALA A 28 26.20 -0.47 18.45
N GLY A 29 27.35 -0.93 17.97
CA GLY A 29 28.15 -0.18 17.02
C GLY A 29 27.19 0.35 15.97
N LYS A 30 27.30 1.66 15.63
CA LYS A 30 26.45 2.31 14.63
C LYS A 30 26.19 1.27 13.56
N SER A 31 24.95 0.79 13.48
CA SER A 31 24.53 -0.28 12.58
C SER A 31 25.31 -0.05 11.32
N VAL A 32 26.18 -1.00 10.93
CA VAL A 32 27.03 -0.86 9.75
C VAL A 32 26.17 -0.13 8.75
N GLU A 33 26.55 1.11 8.40
CA GLU A 33 25.97 1.79 7.26
C GLU A 33 26.38 0.89 6.10
N VAL A 34 25.65 -0.21 5.94
CA VAL A 34 25.47 -0.89 4.69
C VAL A 34 25.09 0.29 3.83
N LEU A 35 26.02 0.70 2.97
CA LEU A 35 25.79 1.68 1.92
C LEU A 35 24.60 1.12 1.14
N ARG A 36 23.39 1.37 1.66
CA ARG A 36 22.15 0.90 1.09
C ARG A 36 22.11 1.65 -0.22
N LYS A 37 22.27 0.90 -1.31
CA LYS A 37 22.19 1.47 -2.63
C LYS A 37 20.82 2.12 -2.72
N HIS A 38 20.81 3.43 -2.88
CA HIS A 38 19.58 4.15 -3.14
C HIS A 38 19.01 3.65 -4.47
N VAL A 39 17.80 3.12 -4.43
CA VAL A 39 17.07 2.60 -5.59
C VAL A 39 16.02 3.64 -5.98
N ALA A 40 16.19 4.20 -7.17
CA ALA A 40 15.29 5.21 -7.72
C ALA A 40 13.92 4.61 -8.12
N PRO A 41 12.84 5.42 -8.16
CA PRO A 41 11.54 4.99 -8.64
C PRO A 41 11.59 4.51 -10.09
N ARG A 42 10.99 3.34 -10.34
CA ARG A 42 10.96 2.65 -11.64
C ARG A 42 9.75 3.05 -12.49
N ASN A 43 8.68 3.53 -11.86
CA ASN A 43 7.43 3.91 -12.50
C ASN A 43 6.78 5.12 -11.80
N ASP A 44 5.72 5.65 -12.41
CA ASP A 44 5.03 6.84 -11.89
C ASP A 44 4.31 6.61 -10.56
N THR A 45 3.84 5.38 -10.31
CA THR A 45 3.20 5.01 -9.03
C THR A 45 4.22 5.10 -7.89
N GLU A 46 5.40 4.51 -8.06
CA GLU A 46 6.51 4.60 -7.11
C GLU A 46 6.95 6.05 -6.91
N ARG A 47 7.07 6.84 -7.98
CA ARG A 47 7.44 8.27 -7.88
C ARG A 47 6.44 9.06 -7.04
N LYS A 48 5.14 8.89 -7.29
CA LYS A 48 4.08 9.53 -6.50
C LYS A 48 4.10 9.09 -5.05
N LEU A 49 4.29 7.79 -4.79
CA LEU A 49 4.40 7.26 -3.44
C LEU A 49 5.62 7.83 -2.70
N ILE A 50 6.80 7.89 -3.33
CA ILE A 50 7.99 8.52 -2.76
C ILE A 50 7.69 9.96 -2.34
N ASN A 51 7.08 10.77 -3.22
CA ASN A 51 6.74 12.15 -2.88
C ASN A 51 5.83 12.23 -1.65
N ILE A 52 4.79 11.40 -1.59
CA ILE A 52 3.89 11.34 -0.43
C ILE A 52 4.66 10.93 0.83
N TRP A 53 5.55 9.93 0.73
CA TRP A 53 6.36 9.47 1.86
C TRP A 53 7.30 10.57 2.36
N GLN A 54 7.97 11.29 1.45
CA GLN A 54 8.85 12.41 1.79
C GLN A 54 8.09 13.51 2.53
N GLU A 55 6.88 13.86 2.07
CA GLU A 55 6.01 14.85 2.73
C GLU A 55 5.49 14.40 4.11
N VAL A 56 5.24 13.10 4.29
CA VAL A 56 4.73 12.54 5.54
C VAL A 56 5.85 12.40 6.57
N LEU A 57 7.00 11.88 6.16
CA LEU A 57 8.14 11.58 7.03
C LEU A 57 9.05 12.79 7.23
N GLY A 58 9.01 13.78 6.34
CA GLY A 58 9.92 14.92 6.35
C GLY A 58 11.35 14.57 5.94
N ILE A 59 11.53 13.50 5.16
CA ILE A 59 12.84 12.97 4.74
C ILE A 59 13.02 13.24 3.25
N PRO A 60 14.15 13.85 2.81
CA PRO A 60 14.32 14.25 1.41
C PRO A 60 14.75 13.10 0.49
N SER A 61 15.33 12.02 1.01
CA SER A 61 15.79 10.88 0.21
C SER A 61 15.17 9.60 0.73
N ILE A 62 14.32 8.99 -0.08
CA ILE A 62 13.64 7.72 0.20
C ILE A 62 13.87 6.80 -0.99
N SER A 63 14.44 5.63 -0.73
CA SER A 63 14.61 4.54 -1.69
C SER A 63 13.31 3.74 -1.84
N VAL A 64 13.09 3.12 -2.99
CA VAL A 64 11.86 2.33 -3.22
C VAL A 64 11.73 1.10 -2.31
N ASP A 65 12.86 0.60 -1.81
CA ASP A 65 12.99 -0.56 -0.92
C ASP A 65 13.14 -0.16 0.56
N ASP A 66 13.07 1.13 0.88
CA ASP A 66 13.10 1.58 2.27
C ASP A 66 11.84 1.13 3.00
N ASN A 67 12.05 0.51 4.16
CA ASN A 67 10.97 0.14 5.05
C ASN A 67 10.44 1.38 5.79
N PHE A 68 9.13 1.60 5.71
CA PHE A 68 8.45 2.74 6.32
C PHE A 68 8.80 2.93 7.81
N PHE A 69 8.85 1.85 8.57
CA PHE A 69 9.10 1.91 10.02
C PHE A 69 10.59 2.09 10.34
N ASP A 70 11.48 1.53 9.53
CA ASP A 70 12.94 1.69 9.71
C ASP A 70 13.38 3.14 9.47
N VAL A 71 12.72 3.85 8.54
CA VAL A 71 13.00 5.26 8.25
C VAL A 71 12.27 6.24 9.17
N GLY A 72 11.72 5.78 10.30
CA GLY A 72 11.09 6.63 11.32
C GLY A 72 9.57 6.78 11.20
N GLY A 73 8.93 6.00 10.33
CA GLY A 73 7.48 5.88 10.26
C GLY A 73 6.87 5.30 11.55
N ASN A 74 5.65 5.72 11.86
CA ASN A 74 4.88 5.25 13.00
C ASN A 74 3.38 5.23 12.68
N SER A 75 2.55 4.73 13.59
CA SER A 75 1.10 4.57 13.36
C SER A 75 0.39 5.89 12.98
N LEU A 76 0.76 7.02 13.58
CA LEU A 76 0.14 8.31 13.26
C LEU A 76 0.55 8.78 11.86
N LEU A 77 1.83 8.62 11.51
CA LEU A 77 2.32 8.93 10.16
C LEU A 77 1.72 7.99 9.11
N ALA A 78 1.50 6.73 9.45
CA ALA A 78 0.81 5.76 8.59
C ALA A 78 -0.63 6.19 8.28
N VAL A 79 -1.39 6.68 9.27
CA VAL A 79 -2.74 7.23 9.03
C VAL A 79 -2.71 8.44 8.09
N ARG A 80 -1.73 9.33 8.25
CA ARG A 80 -1.55 10.49 7.36
C ARG A 80 -1.13 10.07 5.95
N LEU A 81 -0.26 9.07 5.84
CA LEU A 81 0.18 8.47 4.59
C LEU A 81 -1.02 7.94 3.80
N PHE A 82 -1.86 7.13 4.42
CA PHE A 82 -3.02 6.51 3.76
C PHE A 82 -4.06 7.53 3.33
N THR A 83 -4.31 8.56 4.15
CA THR A 83 -5.19 9.67 3.76
C THR A 83 -4.70 10.39 2.49
N ARG A 84 -3.38 10.54 2.31
CA ARG A 84 -2.80 11.14 1.11
C ARG A 84 -2.82 10.20 -0.09
N ILE A 85 -2.52 8.91 0.12
CA ILE A 85 -2.65 7.90 -0.93
C ILE A 85 -4.08 7.86 -1.47
N GLU A 86 -5.10 7.86 -0.61
CA GLU A 86 -6.50 7.89 -1.02
C GLU A 86 -6.83 9.14 -1.86
N LYS A 87 -6.30 10.31 -1.49
CA LYS A 87 -6.48 11.55 -2.26
C LYS A 87 -5.79 11.52 -3.63
N THR A 88 -4.59 10.95 -3.71
CA THR A 88 -3.77 10.96 -4.94
C THR A 88 -4.17 9.86 -5.92
N PHE A 89 -4.55 8.69 -5.41
CA PHE A 89 -4.85 7.51 -6.24
C PHE A 89 -6.34 7.18 -6.30
N HIS A 90 -7.19 7.84 -5.51
CA HIS A 90 -8.63 7.56 -5.40
C HIS A 90 -8.95 6.12 -4.97
N ILE A 91 -8.00 5.46 -4.31
CA ILE A 91 -8.11 4.09 -3.81
C ILE A 91 -8.00 4.11 -2.30
N LYS A 92 -9.01 3.56 -1.63
CA LYS A 92 -9.02 3.41 -0.18
C LYS A 92 -8.43 2.06 0.21
N LEU A 93 -7.25 2.08 0.82
CA LEU A 93 -6.58 0.88 1.31
C LEU A 93 -6.76 0.73 2.83
N PRO A 94 -6.92 -0.50 3.37
CA PRO A 94 -6.86 -0.74 4.80
C PRO A 94 -5.48 -0.40 5.36
N LEU A 95 -5.39 0.23 6.53
CA LEU A 95 -4.11 0.56 7.17
C LEU A 95 -3.22 -0.69 7.40
N ALA A 96 -3.85 -1.85 7.63
CA ALA A 96 -3.17 -3.15 7.76
C ALA A 96 -2.29 -3.48 6.54
N THR A 97 -2.58 -2.93 5.35
CA THR A 97 -1.77 -3.06 4.15
C THR A 97 -0.32 -2.63 4.39
N LEU A 98 -0.09 -1.62 5.24
CA LEU A 98 1.28 -1.16 5.52
C LEU A 98 2.09 -2.17 6.34
N ILE A 99 1.43 -3.11 7.02
CA ILE A 99 2.11 -4.18 7.76
C ILE A 99 2.62 -5.24 6.78
N GLU A 100 1.88 -5.50 5.70
CA GLU A 100 2.20 -6.50 4.67
C GLU A 100 3.10 -5.92 3.58
N ALA A 101 2.87 -4.67 3.20
CA ALA A 101 3.60 -3.92 2.18
C ALA A 101 4.28 -2.71 2.83
N GLN A 102 5.47 -2.95 3.38
CA GLN A 102 6.21 -1.98 4.20
C GLN A 102 7.12 -1.06 3.40
N THR A 103 7.28 -1.29 2.09
CA THR A 103 8.13 -0.51 1.18
C THR A 103 7.31 0.17 0.09
N VAL A 104 7.88 1.17 -0.59
CA VAL A 104 7.23 1.85 -1.71
C VAL A 104 6.97 0.88 -2.87
N GLU A 105 7.93 -0.01 -3.17
CA GLU A 105 7.76 -1.06 -4.18
C GLU A 105 6.55 -1.95 -3.89
N GLN A 106 6.44 -2.46 -2.65
CA GLN A 106 5.35 -3.34 -2.28
C GLN A 106 3.99 -2.62 -2.32
N LEU A 107 3.91 -1.38 -1.81
CA LEU A 107 2.68 -0.58 -1.88
C LEU A 107 2.27 -0.26 -3.31
N ALA A 108 3.23 0.02 -4.21
CA ALA A 108 2.97 0.23 -5.62
C ALA A 108 2.37 -1.02 -6.27
N GLY A 109 2.85 -2.21 -5.88
CA GLY A 109 2.27 -3.49 -6.27
C GLY A 109 0.80 -3.61 -5.85
N VAL A 110 0.50 -3.37 -4.57
CA VAL A 110 -0.87 -3.46 -4.02
C VAL A 110 -1.83 -2.47 -4.70
N LEU A 111 -1.37 -1.24 -4.97
CA LEU A 111 -2.17 -0.25 -5.69
C LEU A 111 -2.47 -0.72 -7.12
N SER A 112 -1.48 -1.27 -7.81
CA SER A 112 -1.63 -1.77 -9.18
C SER A 112 -2.61 -2.94 -9.25
N GLU A 113 -2.57 -3.85 -8.29
CA GLU A 113 -3.53 -4.95 -8.19
C GLU A 113 -4.96 -4.48 -7.89
N ASN A 114 -5.12 -3.48 -7.01
CA ASN A 114 -6.44 -2.91 -6.72
C ASN A 114 -7.05 -2.22 -7.96
N VAL A 115 -6.25 -1.48 -8.74
CA VAL A 115 -6.70 -0.92 -10.02
C VAL A 115 -7.17 -2.05 -10.95
N ARG A 116 -6.40 -3.13 -11.07
CA ARG A 116 -6.78 -4.29 -11.90
C ARG A 116 -8.06 -4.97 -11.41
N ARG A 117 -8.27 -5.10 -10.10
CA ARG A 117 -9.51 -5.66 -9.54
C ARG A 117 -10.72 -4.74 -9.75
N SER A 118 -10.51 -3.43 -9.74
CA SER A 118 -11.58 -2.44 -9.97
C SER A 118 -11.98 -2.33 -11.44
N TRP A 119 -11.09 -2.70 -12.36
CA TRP A 119 -11.40 -2.77 -13.78
C TRP A 119 -12.05 -4.12 -14.09
N SER A 120 -13.37 -4.10 -14.28
CA SER A 120 -14.12 -5.23 -14.80
C SER A 120 -14.62 -4.89 -16.20
N PRO A 121 -14.50 -5.79 -17.19
CA PRO A 121 -15.20 -5.61 -18.47
C PRO A 121 -16.72 -5.68 -18.28
N LEU A 122 -17.19 -6.26 -17.16
CA LEU A 122 -18.60 -6.33 -16.84
C LEU A 122 -19.13 -5.00 -16.29
N VAL A 123 -20.05 -4.37 -17.02
CA VAL A 123 -20.78 -3.17 -16.63
C VAL A 123 -22.17 -3.55 -16.13
N GLU A 124 -22.44 -3.30 -14.85
CA GLU A 124 -23.75 -3.55 -14.24
C GLU A 124 -24.72 -2.40 -14.56
N MET A 125 -25.60 -2.59 -15.53
CA MET A 125 -26.62 -1.58 -15.87
C MET A 125 -27.86 -1.70 -15.00
N GLN A 126 -28.28 -2.95 -14.75
CA GLN A 126 -29.41 -3.27 -13.89
C GLN A 126 -29.15 -4.62 -13.21
N PRO A 127 -28.45 -4.65 -12.06
CA PRO A 127 -28.02 -5.92 -11.46
C PRO A 127 -29.13 -6.68 -10.72
N LYS A 128 -30.30 -6.06 -10.55
CA LYS A 128 -31.42 -6.60 -9.77
C LYS A 128 -32.46 -7.25 -10.69
N GLY A 129 -33.12 -8.28 -10.17
CA GLY A 129 -34.19 -9.00 -10.86
C GLY A 129 -34.12 -10.51 -10.62
N SER A 130 -35.20 -11.20 -10.95
CA SER A 130 -35.34 -12.65 -10.78
C SER A 130 -35.25 -13.44 -12.10
N ARG A 131 -35.32 -12.76 -13.24
CA ARG A 131 -35.21 -13.37 -14.56
C ARG A 131 -33.76 -13.78 -14.88
N PRO A 132 -33.54 -14.70 -15.85
CA PRO A 132 -32.20 -15.03 -16.32
C PRO A 132 -31.47 -13.77 -16.82
N PRO A 133 -30.21 -13.50 -16.39
CA PRO A 133 -29.50 -12.28 -16.77
C PRO A 133 -29.33 -12.11 -18.28
N PHE A 134 -29.51 -10.89 -18.76
CA PHE A 134 -29.23 -10.50 -20.13
C PHE A 134 -27.83 -9.88 -20.22
N PHE A 135 -26.98 -10.43 -21.07
CA PHE A 135 -25.64 -9.91 -21.34
C PHE A 135 -25.58 -9.32 -22.74
N CYS A 136 -25.19 -8.05 -22.86
CA CYS A 136 -24.83 -7.45 -24.14
C CYS A 136 -23.31 -7.37 -24.28
N VAL A 137 -22.82 -7.51 -25.50
CA VAL A 137 -21.40 -7.33 -25.82
C VAL A 137 -21.26 -6.03 -26.58
N HIS A 138 -20.19 -5.28 -26.32
CA HIS A 138 -19.92 -4.04 -27.01
C HIS A 138 -19.88 -4.20 -28.54
N GLY A 139 -20.35 -3.17 -29.25
CA GLY A 139 -20.12 -3.05 -30.69
C GLY A 139 -18.66 -2.70 -31.02
N ALA A 140 -18.38 -2.30 -32.27
CA ALA A 140 -17.04 -1.95 -32.72
C ALA A 140 -16.35 -0.83 -31.91
N SER A 141 -17.12 0.01 -31.20
CA SER A 141 -16.61 1.11 -30.38
C SER A 141 -16.17 0.72 -28.96
N GLY A 142 -16.38 -0.54 -28.54
CA GLY A 142 -16.01 -0.99 -27.19
C GLY A 142 -16.92 -0.47 -26.07
N ASN A 143 -18.03 0.20 -26.39
CA ASN A 143 -18.93 0.82 -25.41
C ASN A 143 -20.26 0.06 -25.31
N VAL A 144 -20.66 -0.30 -24.09
CA VAL A 144 -21.92 -0.97 -23.78
C VAL A 144 -23.03 -0.02 -23.31
N LEU A 145 -22.72 1.23 -22.95
CA LEU A 145 -23.70 2.21 -22.45
C LEU A 145 -24.81 2.53 -23.45
N ILE A 146 -24.62 2.22 -24.73
CA ILE A 146 -25.66 2.34 -25.77
C ILE A 146 -26.91 1.51 -25.44
N TYR A 147 -26.76 0.44 -24.65
CA TYR A 147 -27.84 -0.47 -24.27
C TYR A 147 -28.59 -0.01 -23.01
N ARG A 148 -28.23 1.13 -22.40
CA ARG A 148 -28.83 1.60 -21.14
C ARG A 148 -30.33 1.89 -21.25
N ASP A 149 -30.79 2.37 -22.40
CA ASP A 149 -32.22 2.59 -22.61
C ASP A 149 -32.96 1.27 -22.88
N LEU A 150 -32.31 0.31 -23.55
CA LEU A 150 -32.86 -1.04 -23.72
C LEU A 150 -33.06 -1.73 -22.36
N SER A 151 -32.08 -1.64 -21.45
CA SER A 151 -32.20 -2.26 -20.12
C SER A 151 -33.42 -1.74 -19.36
N ARG A 152 -33.71 -0.44 -19.44
CA ARG A 152 -34.89 0.19 -18.81
C ARG A 152 -36.21 -0.33 -19.39
N HIS A 153 -36.28 -0.55 -20.70
CA HIS A 153 -37.49 -1.04 -21.37
C HIS A 153 -37.78 -2.52 -21.09
N LEU A 154 -36.77 -3.33 -20.79
CA LEU A 154 -36.94 -4.72 -20.38
C LEU A 154 -37.54 -4.87 -18.96
N GLY A 155 -37.65 -3.76 -18.22
CA GLY A 155 -38.29 -3.69 -16.92
C GLY A 155 -37.36 -4.08 -15.76
N PRO A 156 -37.69 -3.67 -14.51
CA PRO A 156 -36.80 -3.74 -13.35
C PRO A 156 -36.47 -5.17 -12.86
N ASP A 157 -37.21 -6.19 -13.32
CA ASP A 157 -37.04 -7.59 -12.92
C ASP A 157 -36.11 -8.38 -13.86
N GLN A 158 -35.60 -7.76 -14.92
CA GLN A 158 -34.64 -8.33 -15.85
C GLN A 158 -33.21 -7.87 -15.50
N PRO A 159 -32.34 -8.71 -14.91
CA PRO A 159 -30.94 -8.34 -14.72
C PRO A 159 -30.26 -8.08 -16.07
N PHE A 160 -29.48 -7.02 -16.16
CA PHE A 160 -28.85 -6.56 -17.41
C PHE A 160 -27.41 -6.10 -17.18
N TYR A 161 -26.49 -6.71 -17.95
CA TYR A 161 -25.05 -6.48 -17.86
C TYR A 161 -24.45 -6.26 -19.25
N GLY A 162 -23.41 -5.43 -19.35
CA GLY A 162 -22.61 -5.27 -20.56
C GLY A 162 -21.21 -5.84 -20.40
N LEU A 163 -20.64 -6.36 -21.48
CA LEU A 163 -19.28 -6.88 -21.61
C LEU A 163 -18.50 -6.16 -22.71
#